data_AF-A0A399D3E9-F1
#
_entry.id   AF-A0A399D3E9-F1
#
_cell.length_a   1.000
_cell.length_b   1.000
_cell.length_c   1.000
_cell.angle_alpha   90.00
_cell.angle_beta   90.00
_cell.angle_gamma   90.00
#
_symmetry.space_group_name_H-M   'P 1'
#
loop_
_entity.id
_entity.type
_entity.pdbx_description
1 polymer ?
#
loop_
_entity_poly.entity_id
_entity_poly.type
_entity_poly.pdbx_seq_one_letter_code
_entity_poly.pdbx_strand_id
1 'polypeptide(L)'
;MSKLIGYSLVGCVFVFGFYLKVTAGNLFPFNTDEEEEARQEIISLFNGKDLSGWYTYLEGRGRDSDPKGVFTVSDGIIRISGEEWGSLTTGKEYANYHLTLEFKWGE
;
A
#
# COMPACT_ATOMS: atom_id res chain seq x y z
N MET A 1 23.21 -0.64 0.10
CA MET A 1 22.85 -2.06 0.30
C MET A 1 22.62 -2.26 1.79
N SER A 2 21.38 -2.04 2.25
CA SER A 2 20.93 -2.35 3.62
C SER A 2 19.45 -1.97 3.75
N LYS A 3 18.55 -2.95 3.69
CA LYS A 3 17.15 -2.80 4.09
C LYS A 3 17.09 -2.96 5.62
N LEU A 4 16.61 -1.94 6.33
CA LEU A 4 16.18 -2.08 7.72
C LEU A 4 14.74 -2.62 7.72
N ILE A 5 14.52 -3.76 8.35
CA ILE A 5 13.20 -4.28 8.69
C ILE A 5 12.98 -3.95 10.17
N GLY A 6 12.09 -3.00 10.45
CA GLY A 6 11.62 -2.72 11.80
C GLY A 6 10.44 -3.63 12.12
N TYR A 7 10.59 -4.51 13.11
CA TYR A 7 9.47 -5.20 13.73
C TYR A 7 8.94 -4.34 14.88
N SER A 8 7.69 -3.87 14.79
CA SER A 8 6.97 -3.34 15.96
C SER A 8 6.13 -4.46 16.56
N LEU A 9 6.60 -4.96 17.70
CA LEU A 9 5.91 -5.90 18.58
C LEU A 9 4.97 -5.11 19.49
N VAL A 10 3.66 -5.28 19.30
CA VAL A 10 2.69 -5.22 20.40
C VAL A 10 1.74 -6.41 20.21
N GLY A 11 2.20 -7.57 20.66
CA GLY A 11 1.37 -8.74 20.83
C GLY A 11 0.70 -8.71 22.20
N CYS A 12 -0.63 -8.66 22.22
CA CYS A 12 -1.41 -9.04 23.38
C CYS A 12 -2.58 -9.89 22.90
N VAL A 13 -2.39 -11.20 22.88
CA VAL A 13 -3.50 -12.17 22.94
C VAL A 13 -3.09 -13.24 23.94
N PHE A 14 -3.61 -13.09 25.16
CA PHE A 14 -3.71 -14.19 26.11
C PHE A 14 -4.86 -15.09 25.65
N VAL A 15 -4.58 -16.34 25.30
CA VAL A 15 -5.58 -17.41 25.39
C VAL A 15 -4.93 -18.59 26.09
N PHE A 16 -5.35 -18.77 27.35
CA PHE A 16 -5.22 -19.99 28.12
C PHE A 16 -5.88 -21.14 27.36
N GLY A 17 -5.17 -22.25 27.19
CA GLY A 17 -5.76 -23.43 26.56
C GLY A 17 -4.73 -24.49 26.23
N PHE A 18 -3.97 -24.96 27.23
CA PHE A 18 -3.24 -26.21 27.08
C PHE A 18 -4.26 -27.35 27.06
N TYR A 19 -4.70 -27.77 25.88
CA TYR A 19 -5.37 -29.06 25.71
C TYR A 19 -4.46 -30.03 24.97
N LEU A 20 -4.03 -31.02 25.73
CA LEU A 20 -3.33 -32.23 25.37
C LEU A 20 -3.97 -32.89 24.13
N LYS A 21 -3.24 -33.01 23.02
CA LYS A 21 -3.63 -33.91 21.92
C LYS A 21 -3.34 -35.35 22.35
N VAL A 22 -4.37 -36.06 22.82
CA VAL A 22 -4.39 -37.52 22.86
C VAL A 22 -4.70 -38.01 21.44
N THR A 23 -3.73 -38.68 20.83
CA THR A 23 -3.89 -39.30 19.51
C THR A 23 -4.78 -40.54 19.65
N ALA A 24 -5.99 -40.49 19.13
CA ALA A 24 -6.78 -41.66 18.79
C ALA A 24 -7.26 -41.50 17.35
N GLY A 25 -7.02 -42.54 16.55
CA GLY A 25 -7.11 -42.53 15.11
C GLY A 25 -8.44 -42.05 14.51
N ASN A 26 -8.31 -41.53 13.30
CA ASN A 26 -9.33 -41.42 12.26
C ASN A 26 -10.68 -40.82 12.67
N LEU A 27 -10.78 -39.50 12.86
CA LEU A 27 -12.08 -38.80 12.76
C LEU A 27 -11.97 -37.30 12.43
N PHE A 28 -11.01 -36.85 11.62
CA PHE A 28 -11.17 -35.57 10.93
C PHE A 28 -10.51 -35.68 9.56
N PRO A 29 -11.24 -35.69 8.44
CA PRO A 29 -10.65 -35.21 7.20
C PRO A 29 -10.34 -33.73 7.48
N PHE A 30 -9.08 -33.46 7.82
CA PHE A 30 -8.57 -32.11 7.76
C PHE A 30 -8.53 -31.81 6.26
N ASN A 31 -9.61 -31.22 5.75
CA ASN A 31 -9.67 -30.72 4.40
C ASN A 31 -8.46 -29.81 4.21
N THR A 32 -7.54 -30.22 3.35
CA THR A 32 -6.48 -29.39 2.80
C THR A 32 -7.11 -28.38 1.83
N ASP A 33 -7.92 -27.47 2.37
CA ASP A 33 -8.59 -26.40 1.61
C ASP A 33 -8.26 -25.01 2.19
N GLU A 34 -7.26 -24.87 3.05
CA GLU A 34 -6.82 -23.58 3.64
C GLU A 34 -5.39 -23.18 3.23
N GLU A 35 -4.98 -23.53 2.00
CA GLU A 35 -3.82 -22.94 1.32
C GLU A 35 -4.20 -22.59 -0.14
N GLU A 36 -5.37 -21.97 -0.35
CA GLU A 36 -5.41 -20.95 -1.41
C GLU A 36 -4.72 -19.72 -0.84
N GLU A 37 -3.41 -19.62 -1.04
CA GLU A 37 -2.72 -18.33 -0.98
C GLU A 37 -3.54 -17.36 -1.82
N ALA A 38 -4.29 -16.46 -1.17
CA ALA A 38 -4.99 -15.39 -1.83
C ALA A 38 -3.95 -14.62 -2.64
N ARG A 39 -3.90 -14.84 -3.96
CA ARG A 39 -3.07 -14.05 -4.87
C ARG A 39 -3.61 -12.64 -4.76
N GLN A 40 -3.02 -11.84 -3.88
CA GLN A 40 -3.45 -10.45 -3.70
C GLN A 40 -3.31 -9.77 -5.05
N GLU A 41 -4.42 -9.28 -5.58
CA GLU A 41 -4.44 -8.60 -6.86
C GLU A 41 -3.58 -7.35 -6.75
N ILE A 42 -2.49 -7.30 -7.53
CA ILE A 42 -1.65 -6.12 -7.63
C ILE A 42 -2.39 -5.11 -8.51
N ILE A 43 -2.79 -3.99 -7.91
CA ILE A 43 -3.43 -2.89 -8.61
C ILE A 43 -2.36 -1.86 -8.97
N SER A 44 -2.19 -1.59 -10.27
CA SER A 44 -1.36 -0.46 -10.71
C SER A 44 -2.13 0.85 -10.53
N LEU A 45 -1.68 1.70 -9.61
CA LEU A 45 -2.31 3.00 -9.34
C LEU A 45 -1.92 4.08 -10.37
N PHE A 46 -0.79 3.92 -11.06
CA PHE A 46 -0.32 4.87 -12.07
C PHE A 46 -0.25 4.19 -13.44
N ASN A 47 -0.63 4.93 -14.48
CA ASN A 47 -0.74 4.41 -15.85
C ASN A 47 0.49 4.73 -16.72
N GLY A 48 1.48 5.47 -16.18
CA GLY A 48 2.69 5.86 -16.92
C GLY A 48 2.51 6.99 -17.93
N LYS A 49 1.34 7.64 -17.97
CA LYS A 49 1.00 8.66 -18.98
C LYS A 49 0.50 9.96 -18.36
N ASP A 50 -0.39 9.85 -17.37
CA ASP A 50 -1.08 10.99 -16.78
C ASP A 50 -1.52 10.68 -15.35
N LEU A 51 -2.07 11.69 -14.69
CA LEU A 51 -2.58 11.59 -13.32
C LEU A 51 -4.04 11.14 -13.26
N SER A 52 -4.55 10.41 -14.28
CA SER A 52 -5.92 9.90 -14.22
C SER A 52 -6.10 8.96 -13.03
N GLY A 53 -7.20 9.15 -12.30
CA GLY A 53 -7.44 8.45 -11.04
C GLY A 53 -6.78 9.12 -9.83
N TRP A 54 -6.10 10.25 -10.02
CA TRP A 54 -5.54 11.08 -8.95
C TRP A 54 -6.14 12.49 -9.00
N TYR A 55 -6.05 13.19 -7.88
CA TYR A 55 -6.30 14.62 -7.79
C TYR A 55 -5.14 15.29 -7.06
N THR A 56 -4.89 16.55 -7.38
CA THR A 56 -3.90 17.36 -6.69
C THR A 56 -4.60 18.22 -5.65
N TYR A 57 -3.91 18.51 -4.55
CA TYR A 57 -4.34 19.49 -3.58
C TYR A 57 -3.16 20.39 -3.24
N LEU A 58 -3.34 21.69 -3.38
CA LEU A 58 -2.36 22.69 -3.00
C LEU A 58 -2.90 23.54 -1.84
N GLU A 59 -2.06 23.78 -0.84
CA GLU A 59 -2.41 24.65 0.28
C GLU A 59 -2.74 26.06 -0.23
N GLY A 60 -3.87 26.61 0.22
CA GLY A 60 -4.35 27.92 -0.21
C GLY A 60 -5.01 27.98 -1.60
N ARG A 61 -4.88 26.93 -2.45
CA ARG A 61 -5.54 26.86 -3.76
C ARG A 61 -6.65 25.81 -3.83
N GLY A 62 -6.55 24.78 -3.01
CA GLY A 62 -7.51 23.68 -2.98
C GLY A 62 -7.22 22.59 -4.00
N ARG A 63 -8.27 21.85 -4.36
CA ARG A 63 -8.21 20.66 -5.20
C ARG A 63 -8.12 21.01 -6.69
N ASP A 64 -7.32 20.24 -7.43
CA ASP A 64 -7.16 20.29 -8.89
C ASP A 64 -6.82 21.69 -9.45
N SER A 65 -6.15 22.50 -8.61
CA SER A 65 -5.78 23.89 -8.90
C SER A 65 -4.26 24.05 -8.84
N ASP A 66 -3.58 23.56 -9.88
CA ASP A 66 -2.12 23.60 -10.01
C ASP A 66 -1.67 24.40 -11.25
N PRO A 67 -1.71 25.74 -11.21
CA PRO A 67 -1.33 26.58 -12.34
C PRO A 67 0.18 26.59 -12.61
N LYS A 68 0.99 26.12 -11.66
CA LYS A 68 2.45 26.11 -11.77
C LYS A 68 3.01 24.76 -12.22
N GLY A 69 2.17 23.74 -12.34
CA GLY A 69 2.62 22.38 -12.69
C GLY A 69 3.55 21.82 -11.62
N VAL A 70 3.22 22.02 -10.35
CA VAL A 70 3.92 21.37 -9.23
C VAL A 70 3.89 19.85 -9.38
N PHE A 71 2.78 19.30 -9.87
CA PHE A 71 2.62 17.89 -10.18
C PHE A 71 2.55 17.68 -11.70
N THR A 72 3.57 17.04 -12.26
CA THR A 72 3.65 16.76 -13.70
C THR A 72 4.01 15.30 -13.96
N VAL A 73 3.78 14.85 -15.20
CA VAL A 73 4.27 13.55 -15.68
C VAL A 73 5.25 13.82 -16.82
N SER A 74 6.48 13.31 -16.67
CA SER A 74 7.51 13.35 -17.70
C SER A 74 8.16 11.97 -17.78
N ASP A 75 8.41 11.49 -19.00
CA ASP A 75 9.09 10.21 -19.25
C ASP A 75 8.45 9.02 -18.54
N GLY A 76 7.13 9.07 -18.35
CA GLY A 76 6.37 8.05 -17.64
C GLY A 76 6.65 7.99 -16.14
N ILE A 77 7.11 9.09 -15.54
CA ILE A 77 7.36 9.24 -14.11
C ILE A 77 6.62 10.49 -13.60
N ILE A 78 6.07 10.39 -12.38
CA ILE A 78 5.47 11.52 -11.69
C ILE A 78 6.61 12.39 -11.13
N ARG A 79 6.65 13.67 -11.54
CA ARG A 79 7.59 14.67 -11.05
C ARG A 79 6.86 15.68 -10.17
N ILE A 80 7.39 15.87 -8.97
CA ILE A 80 6.89 16.83 -8.00
C ILE A 80 7.97 17.89 -7.80
N SER A 81 7.71 19.15 -8.16
CA SER A 81 8.71 20.23 -8.05
C SER A 81 8.99 20.63 -6.60
N GLY A 82 7.99 20.52 -5.72
CA GLY A 82 8.06 20.98 -4.34
C GLY A 82 8.03 22.51 -4.18
N GLU A 83 7.67 23.26 -5.22
CA GLU A 83 7.59 24.73 -5.16
C GLU A 83 6.46 25.23 -4.23
N GLU A 84 5.35 24.48 -4.17
CA GLU A 84 4.23 24.75 -3.27
C GLU A 84 3.90 23.52 -2.42
N TRP A 85 3.35 23.76 -1.23
CA TRP A 85 2.90 22.71 -0.34
C TRP A 85 1.62 22.07 -0.85
N GLY A 86 1.61 20.75 -0.96
CA GLY A 86 0.46 20.02 -1.44
C GLY A 86 0.60 18.51 -1.38
N SER A 87 -0.44 17.83 -1.84
CA SER A 87 -0.51 16.39 -1.91
C SER A 87 -1.05 15.91 -3.25
N LEU A 88 -0.56 14.76 -3.68
CA LEU A 88 -1.15 13.97 -4.75
C LEU A 88 -1.92 12.81 -4.10
N THR A 89 -3.19 12.63 -4.45
CA THR A 89 -4.06 11.66 -3.76
C THR A 89 -4.91 10.88 -4.75
N THR A 90 -5.13 9.59 -4.51
CA THR A 90 -5.98 8.75 -5.34
C THR A 90 -7.44 9.18 -5.21
N GLY A 91 -8.18 9.19 -6.32
CA GLY A 91 -9.63 9.45 -6.31
C GLY A 91 -10.45 8.30 -5.72
N LYS A 92 -9.85 7.12 -5.57
CA LYS A 92 -10.42 5.97 -4.85
C LYS A 92 -9.80 5.85 -3.47
N GLU A 93 -10.59 5.37 -2.52
CA GLU A 93 -10.15 5.03 -1.17
C GLU A 93 -9.77 3.55 -1.09
N TYR A 94 -8.72 3.25 -0.35
CA TYR A 94 -8.21 1.89 -0.12
C TYR A 94 -7.93 1.69 1.36
N ALA A 95 -8.10 0.45 1.84
CA ALA A 95 -7.76 0.02 3.19
C ALA A 95 -7.08 -1.36 3.15
N ASN A 96 -6.31 -1.69 4.19
CA ASN A 96 -5.62 -2.97 4.35
C ASN A 96 -4.74 -3.36 3.15
N TYR A 97 -3.92 -2.43 2.66
CA TYR A 97 -3.09 -2.61 1.46
C TYR A 97 -1.59 -2.57 1.78
N HIS A 98 -0.80 -3.16 0.90
CA HIS A 98 0.65 -3.00 0.84
C HIS A 98 1.01 -2.12 -0.36
N LEU A 99 1.49 -0.89 -0.10
CA LEU A 99 1.92 0.03 -1.15
C LEU A 99 3.39 -0.20 -1.50
N THR A 100 3.67 -0.44 -2.78
CA THR A 100 5.04 -0.50 -3.33
C THR A 100 5.21 0.65 -4.32
N LEU A 101 6.28 1.42 -4.17
CA LEU A 101 6.65 2.51 -5.07
C LEU A 101 8.16 2.67 -5.15
N GLU A 102 8.64 3.17 -6.28
CA GLU A 102 10.02 3.60 -6.47
C GLU A 102 10.04 5.14 -6.49
N PHE A 103 11.02 5.74 -5.83
CA PHE A 103 11.16 7.18 -5.77
C PHE A 103 12.63 7.58 -5.85
N LYS A 104 12.86 8.77 -6.39
CA LYS A 104 14.15 9.44 -6.40
C LYS A 104 13.95 10.87 -5.90
N TRP A 105 14.90 11.35 -5.10
CA TRP A 105 14.94 12.73 -4.62
C TRP A 105 16.23 13.41 -5.11
N GLY A 106 16.14 14.70 -5.44
CA GLY A 106 17.24 15.43 -6.07
C GLY A 106 17.43 15.10 -7.56
N GLU A 107 18.49 15.64 -8.17
CA GLU A 107 18.92 15.29 -9.53
C GLU A 107 19.58 13.92 -9.63
#